data_AF-X1S6W4-F1
#
_entry.id   AF-X1S6W4-F1
#
_cell.length_a   1.000
_cell.length_b   1.000
_cell.length_c   1.000
_cell.angle_alpha   90.00
_cell.angle_beta   90.00
_cell.angle_gamma   90.00
#
_symmetry.space_group_name_H-M   'P 1'
#
loop_
_entity.id
_entity.type
_entity.pdbx_description
1 polymer ?
#
loop_
_entity_poly.entity_id
_entity_poly.type
_entity_poly.pdbx_seq_one_letter_code
_entity_poly.pdbx_strand_id
1 'polypeptide(L)'
;AEFALALADCRTLAVNPQAATMYVTLEPCCHQGKTAPCTDAIIAAKLAKVVVATIDPSEQAAGRGIEQLRNAGIGVQTGVCETEGKLLNAPFIKFATTGRCWVVLKWAQ
;
A
#
# COMPACT_ATOMS: atom_id res chain seq x y z
N ALA A 1 9.11 -5.60 -1.14
CA ALA A 1 7.99 -4.65 -0.95
C ALA A 1 8.58 -3.33 -0.44
N GLU A 2 8.28 -2.22 -1.11
CA GLU A 2 8.86 -0.89 -0.82
C GLU A 2 8.62 -0.40 0.62
N PHE A 3 7.56 -0.88 1.28
CA PHE A 3 7.25 -0.57 2.68
C PHE A 3 8.33 -1.01 3.67
N ALA A 4 8.88 -2.21 3.45
CA ALA A 4 9.98 -2.71 4.26
C ALA A 4 11.27 -1.90 4.04
N LEU A 5 11.44 -1.31 2.85
CA LEU A 5 12.57 -0.46 2.53
C LEU A 5 12.48 0.88 3.28
N ALA A 6 11.31 1.53 3.31
CA ALA A 6 11.15 2.80 4.04
C ALA A 6 11.42 2.63 5.55
N LEU A 7 10.87 1.58 6.18
CA LEU A 7 11.14 1.30 7.60
C LEU A 7 12.58 0.85 7.85
N ALA A 8 13.21 0.14 6.91
CA ALA A 8 14.62 -0.20 6.99
C ALA A 8 15.50 1.04 6.86
N ASP A 9 15.13 2.00 6.01
CA ASP A 9 15.86 3.25 5.82
C ASP A 9 15.84 4.12 7.09
N CYS A 10 14.71 4.15 7.81
CA CYS A 10 14.66 4.75 9.14
C CYS A 10 15.73 4.16 10.08
N ARG A 11 15.99 2.85 10.02
CA ARG A 11 17.05 2.22 10.84
C ARG A 11 18.44 2.66 10.39
N THR A 12 18.70 2.70 9.08
CA THR A 12 19.97 3.15 8.51
C THR A 12 20.27 4.60 8.88
N LEU A 13 19.25 5.45 8.90
CA LEU A 13 19.35 6.87 9.27
C LEU A 13 19.24 7.13 10.78
N ALA A 14 19.15 6.08 11.62
CA ALA A 14 18.94 6.18 13.06
C ALA A 14 17.71 7.01 13.48
N VAL A 15 16.66 7.01 12.65
CA VAL A 15 15.36 7.65 12.91
C VAL A 15 14.38 6.62 13.48
N ASN A 16 13.71 6.97 14.58
CA ASN A 16 12.65 6.14 15.15
C ASN A 16 11.29 6.48 14.47
N PRO A 17 10.65 5.54 13.75
CA PRO A 17 9.37 5.79 13.09
C PRO A 17 8.16 5.67 14.04
N GLN A 18 8.36 5.36 15.32
CA GLN A 18 7.27 5.25 16.28
C GLN A 18 6.41 6.52 16.30
N ALA A 19 5.09 6.33 16.32
CA ALA A 19 4.09 7.39 16.25
C ALA A 19 4.12 8.27 15.00
N ALA A 20 4.91 7.92 13.97
CA ALA A 20 4.91 8.64 12.70
C ALA A 20 3.65 8.34 11.87
N THR A 21 3.48 9.13 10.80
CA THR A 21 2.48 8.89 9.75
C THR A 21 3.17 8.35 8.50
N MET A 22 2.75 7.19 8.03
CA MET A 22 3.18 6.65 6.73
C MET A 22 2.19 7.04 5.65
N TYR A 23 2.70 7.52 4.52
CA TYR A 23 1.92 7.74 3.29
C TYR A 23 2.27 6.67 2.27
N VAL A 24 1.24 6.12 1.64
CA VAL A 24 1.37 4.95 0.78
C VAL A 24 0.37 5.05 -0.36
N THR A 25 0.81 4.73 -1.58
CA THR A 25 0.02 4.86 -2.80
C THR A 25 -0.98 3.71 -3.02
N LEU A 26 -0.70 2.52 -2.48
CA LEU A 26 -1.54 1.33 -2.59
C LEU A 26 -1.61 0.59 -1.25
N GLU A 27 -2.77 0.07 -0.87
CA GLU A 27 -2.97 -0.67 0.38
C GLU A 27 -1.79 -1.59 0.79
N PRO A 28 -1.29 -1.49 2.04
CA PRO A 28 -0.25 -2.39 2.53
C PRO A 28 -0.68 -3.86 2.49
N CYS A 29 0.16 -4.73 1.92
CA CYS A 29 -0.17 -6.15 1.81
C CYS A 29 -0.28 -6.85 3.18
N CYS A 30 -1.25 -7.75 3.30
CA CYS A 30 -1.58 -8.50 4.52
C CYS A 30 -1.41 -10.02 4.37
N HIS A 31 -0.91 -10.50 3.23
CA HIS A 31 -0.75 -11.93 2.95
C HIS A 31 0.73 -12.33 3.02
N GLN A 32 0.96 -13.59 3.38
CA GLN A 32 2.30 -14.18 3.35
C GLN A 32 2.69 -14.47 1.90
N GLY A 33 3.61 -13.67 1.36
CA GLY A 33 4.23 -13.88 0.05
C GLY A 33 5.66 -14.41 0.18
N LYS A 34 6.52 -13.98 -0.74
CA LYS A 34 7.98 -14.21 -0.62
C LYS A 34 8.59 -13.50 0.59
N THR A 35 8.02 -12.37 0.98
CA THR A 35 8.36 -11.62 2.19
C THR A 35 7.18 -11.63 3.16
N ALA A 36 7.46 -11.38 4.44
CA ALA A 36 6.41 -11.17 5.44
C ALA A 36 5.48 -10.01 5.05
N PRO A 37 4.22 -10.00 5.54
CA PRO A 37 3.26 -8.93 5.31
C PRO A 37 3.79 -7.55 5.71
N CYS A 38 3.38 -6.52 4.96
CA CYS A 38 3.77 -5.15 5.29
C CYS A 38 3.00 -4.62 6.49
N THR A 39 1.77 -5.10 6.70
CA THR A 39 0.97 -4.79 7.88
C THR A 39 1.69 -5.17 9.17
N ASP A 40 2.32 -6.35 9.22
CA ASP A 40 3.09 -6.81 10.39
C ASP A 40 4.27 -5.89 10.70
N ALA A 41 5.01 -5.46 9.66
CA ALA A 41 6.11 -4.53 9.82
C ALA A 41 5.65 -3.16 10.32
N ILE A 42 4.52 -2.66 9.82
CA ILE A 42 3.91 -1.39 10.25
C ILE A 42 3.46 -1.46 11.72
N ILE A 43 2.82 -2.56 12.12
CA ILE A 43 2.38 -2.80 13.49
C ILE A 43 3.58 -2.89 14.43
N ALA A 44 4.61 -3.64 14.04
CA ALA A 44 5.85 -3.76 14.81
C ALA A 44 6.58 -2.41 14.97
N ALA A 45 6.51 -1.54 13.95
CA ALA A 45 7.07 -0.19 13.99
C ALA A 45 6.25 0.79 14.85
N LYS A 46 5.05 0.42 15.30
CA LYS A 46 4.17 1.24 16.15
C LYS A 46 3.88 2.61 15.55
N LEU A 47 3.54 2.64 14.26
CA LEU A 47 3.10 3.88 13.61
C LEU A 47 1.78 4.37 14.20
N ALA A 48 1.58 5.68 14.25
CA ALA A 48 0.31 6.25 14.71
C ALA A 48 -0.75 6.22 13.61
N LYS A 49 -0.33 6.46 12.36
CA LYS A 49 -1.25 6.64 11.23
C LYS A 49 -0.68 6.11 9.92
N VAL A 50 -1.54 5.56 9.09
CA VAL A 50 -1.26 5.19 7.69
C VAL A 50 -2.28 5.89 6.78
N VAL A 51 -1.79 6.61 5.78
CA VAL A 51 -2.60 7.28 4.76
C VAL A 51 -2.41 6.54 3.44
N VAL A 52 -3.50 5.97 2.94
CA VAL A 52 -3.53 5.11 1.75
C VAL A 52 -4.23 5.84 0.62
N ALA A 53 -3.60 5.96 -0.55
CA ALA A 53 -4.23 6.58 -1.70
C ALA A 53 -5.31 5.67 -2.31
N THR A 54 -4.95 4.41 -2.63
CA THR A 54 -5.85 3.47 -3.31
C THR A 54 -5.96 2.15 -2.55
N ILE A 55 -7.17 1.61 -2.42
CA ILE A 55 -7.41 0.26 -1.90
C ILE A 55 -6.98 -0.76 -2.96
N ASP A 56 -6.28 -1.82 -2.58
CA ASP A 56 -5.85 -2.84 -3.53
C ASP A 56 -7.05 -3.74 -3.91
N PRO A 57 -7.46 -3.76 -5.19
CA PRO A 57 -8.63 -4.53 -5.63
C PRO A 57 -8.37 -6.04 -5.75
N SER A 58 -7.14 -6.50 -5.55
CA SER A 58 -6.80 -7.92 -5.64
C SER A 58 -7.47 -8.73 -4.52
N GLU A 59 -7.88 -9.96 -4.84
CA GLU A 59 -8.43 -10.90 -3.84
C GLU A 59 -7.50 -11.16 -2.66
N GLN A 60 -6.20 -10.87 -2.82
CA GLN A 60 -5.18 -11.04 -1.80
C GLN A 60 -5.13 -9.91 -0.77
N ALA A 61 -5.65 -8.73 -1.09
CA ALA A 61 -5.72 -7.59 -0.16
C ALA A 61 -7.18 -7.20 0.07
N ALA A 62 -7.85 -6.59 -0.92
CA ALA A 62 -9.27 -6.23 -0.90
C ALA A 62 -9.74 -5.57 0.41
N GLY A 63 -8.93 -4.68 0.99
CA GLY A 63 -9.24 -3.99 2.25
C GLY A 63 -8.82 -4.72 3.54
N ARG A 64 -8.39 -5.98 3.46
CA ARG A 64 -8.00 -6.76 4.66
C ARG A 64 -6.77 -6.20 5.36
N GLY A 65 -5.84 -5.58 4.61
CA GLY A 65 -4.68 -4.93 5.21
C GLY A 65 -5.06 -3.68 5.99
N ILE A 66 -6.00 -2.90 5.46
CA ILE A 66 -6.59 -1.74 6.16
C ILE A 66 -7.29 -2.18 7.44
N GLU A 67 -8.09 -3.24 7.39
CA GLU A 67 -8.77 -3.80 8.57
C GLU A 67 -7.78 -4.29 9.62
N GLN A 68 -6.74 -5.03 9.22
CA GLN A 68 -5.70 -5.51 10.14
C GLN A 68 -5.01 -4.35 10.87
N LEU A 69 -4.67 -3.27 10.17
CA LEU A 69 -4.05 -2.09 10.76
C LEU A 69 -4.98 -1.36 11.74
N ARG A 70 -6.26 -1.20 11.39
CA ARG A 70 -7.27 -0.60 12.28
C ARG A 70 -7.46 -1.43 13.54
N ASN A 71 -7.52 -2.75 13.41
CA ASN A 71 -7.64 -3.68 14.55
C ASN A 71 -6.42 -3.62 15.49
N ALA A 72 -5.25 -3.27 14.95
CA ALA A 72 -4.04 -3.03 15.74
C ALA A 72 -3.97 -1.64 16.39
N GLY A 73 -5.03 -0.82 16.27
CA GLY A 73 -5.11 0.52 16.86
C GLY A 73 -4.42 1.63 16.06
N ILE A 74 -4.05 1.37 14.80
CA ILE A 74 -3.42 2.35 13.93
C ILE A 74 -4.50 3.14 13.19
N GLY A 75 -4.40 4.47 13.18
CA GLY A 75 -5.31 5.31 12.40
C GLY A 75 -5.12 5.10 10.91
N VAL A 76 -6.17 4.75 10.17
CA VAL A 76 -6.09 4.56 8.70
C VAL A 76 -7.04 5.48 7.96
N GLN A 77 -6.47 6.34 7.12
CA GLN A 77 -7.22 7.21 6.19
C GLN A 77 -7.01 6.71 4.76
N THR A 78 -8.09 6.56 4.00
CA THR A 78 -8.07 6.06 2.62
C THR A 78 -8.57 7.13 1.66
N GLY A 79 -8.18 7.04 0.38
CA GLY A 79 -8.73 7.87 -0.70
C GLY A 79 -8.00 9.20 -0.93
N VAL A 80 -6.86 9.43 -0.28
CA VAL A 80 -6.07 10.65 -0.48
C VAL A 80 -5.32 10.56 -1.80
N CYS A 81 -5.61 11.45 -2.76
CA CYS A 81 -5.09 11.37 -4.12
C CYS A 81 -5.44 10.03 -4.82
N GLU A 82 -6.66 9.53 -4.58
CA GLU A 82 -7.10 8.22 -5.11
C GLU A 82 -7.07 8.18 -6.63
N THR A 83 -7.46 9.27 -7.31
CA THR A 83 -7.44 9.36 -8.76
C THR A 83 -6.03 9.17 -9.30
N GLU A 84 -5.05 9.88 -8.73
CA GLU A 84 -3.64 9.78 -9.09
C GLU A 84 -3.07 8.40 -8.75
N GLY A 85 -3.41 7.86 -7.58
CA GLY A 85 -3.00 6.51 -7.17
C GLY A 85 -3.54 5.41 -8.10
N LYS A 86 -4.79 5.56 -8.58
CA LYS A 86 -5.40 4.68 -9.57
C LYS A 86 -4.73 4.80 -10.94
N LEU A 87 -4.41 6.02 -11.38
CA LEU A 87 -3.70 6.24 -12.64
C LEU A 87 -2.28 5.67 -12.62
N LEU A 88 -1.55 5.88 -11.51
CA LEU A 88 -0.22 5.32 -11.29
C LEU A 88 -0.22 3.79 -11.44
N ASN A 89 -1.27 3.13 -10.97
CA ASN A 89 -1.42 1.68 -10.97
C ASN A 89 -2.42 1.17 -12.03
N ALA A 90 -2.74 1.96 -13.06
CA ALA A 90 -3.81 1.64 -14.00
C ALA A 90 -3.67 0.26 -14.67
N PRO A 91 -2.47 -0.19 -15.10
CA PRO A 91 -2.31 -1.54 -15.65
C PRO A 91 -2.65 -2.65 -14.66
N PHE A 92 -2.19 -2.52 -13.42
CA PHE A 92 -2.45 -3.48 -12.35
C PHE A 92 -3.94 -3.54 -12.00
N ILE A 93 -4.56 -2.39 -11.76
CA ILE A 93 -5.98 -2.29 -11.39
C ILE A 93 -6.85 -2.86 -12.51
N LYS A 94 -6.54 -2.55 -13.78
CA LYS A 94 -7.28 -3.11 -14.92
C LYS A 94 -7.24 -4.63 -14.92
N PHE A 95 -6.07 -5.21 -14.73
CA PHE A 95 -5.91 -6.66 -14.71
C PHE A 95 -6.61 -7.28 -13.50
N ALA A 96 -6.37 -6.76 -12.30
CA ALA A 96 -6.95 -7.27 -11.06
C ALA A 96 -8.49 -7.24 -11.06
N THR A 97 -9.10 -6.20 -11.65
CA THR A 97 -10.57 -6.04 -11.66
C THR A 97 -11.27 -6.73 -12.82
N THR A 98 -10.60 -6.94 -13.95
CA THR A 98 -11.27 -7.42 -15.17
C THR A 98 -10.66 -8.69 -15.78
N GLY A 99 -9.51 -9.14 -15.28
CA GLY A 99 -8.74 -10.25 -15.86
C GLY A 99 -8.17 -9.94 -17.26
N ARG A 100 -8.20 -8.67 -17.69
CA ARG A 100 -7.75 -8.23 -19.02
C ARG A 100 -6.56 -7.29 -18.90
N CYS A 101 -5.66 -7.32 -19.88
CA CYS A 101 -4.53 -6.40 -19.93
C CYS A 101 -4.98 -4.95 -20.18
N TRP A 102 -4.12 -4.01 -19.80
CA TRP A 102 -4.26 -2.59 -20.15
C TRP A 102 -3.67 -2.33 -21.53
N VAL A 103 -4.45 -1.74 -22.42
CA VAL A 103 -4.08 -1.54 -23.82
C VAL A 103 -3.82 -0.06 -24.07
N VAL A 104 -2.62 0.25 -24.58
CA VAL A 104 -2.24 1.60 -25.00
C VAL A 104 -1.99 1.57 -26.51
N LEU A 105 -2.78 2.34 -27.26
CA LEU A 105 -2.55 2.57 -28.68
C LEU A 105 -1.82 3.90 -28.84
N LYS A 106 -0.62 3.86 -29.43
CA LYS A 106 0.09 5.06 -29.89
C LYS A 106 0.08 5.09 -31.41
N TRP A 107 -0.34 6.22 -31.97
CA TRP A 107 -0.36 6.48 -33.41
C TRP A 107 0.40 7.78 -33.71
N ALA A 108 0.97 7.88 -34.91
CA ALA A 108 1.52 9.13 -35.45
C ALA A 108 1.16 9.20 -36.95
N GLN A 109 0.78 10.39 -37.41
CA GLN A 109 0.44 10.70 -38.81
C GLN A 109 1.33 11.82 -39.30
#